data_AF-A0A427B3B4-F1
#
_entry.id   AF-A0A427B3B4-F1
#
_cell.length_a   1.000
_cell.length_b   1.000
_cell.length_c   1.000
_cell.angle_alpha   90.00
_cell.angle_beta   90.00
_cell.angle_gamma   90.00
#
_symmetry.space_group_name_H-M   'P 1'
#
loop_
_entity.id
_entity.type
_entity.pdbx_description
1 polymer ?
#
loop_
_entity_poly.entity_id
_entity_poly.type
_entity_poly.pdbx_seq_one_letter_code
_entity_poly.pdbx_strand_id
1 'polypeptide(L)'
;MLCVGPVGTLNMKINLDHPKLSGETTVQNAVTEVAAMVGENVKIRRGYALSTSSHGVVLSYLHTCPQPGNPIQFVSLPGVGRIAGLLTLEIEDGNASLDALRGVGSSLAMHIVASKPLFLSKELVPSEALESERDILKAQVGNYS
;
A
#
# COMPACT_ATOMS: atom_id res chain seq x y z
N MET A 1 6.35 -5.57 -5.76
CA MET A 1 5.26 -4.59 -5.99
C MET A 1 5.41 -4.03 -7.39
N LEU A 2 4.42 -4.25 -8.27
CA LEU A 2 4.41 -3.68 -9.62
C LEU A 2 3.63 -2.37 -9.57
N CYS A 3 4.27 -1.27 -10.00
CA CYS A 3 3.56 -0.02 -10.23
C CYS A 3 2.69 -0.20 -11.47
N VAL A 4 1.38 -0.28 -11.28
CA VAL A 4 0.44 -0.31 -12.38
C VAL A 4 0.09 1.14 -12.64
N GLY A 5 0.81 1.76 -13.58
CA GLY A 5 0.60 3.16 -13.95
C GLY A 5 -0.89 3.46 -14.23
N PRO A 6 -1.32 4.73 -14.15
CA PRO A 6 -2.73 5.10 -14.24
C PRO A 6 -3.43 4.51 -15.48
N VAL A 7 -2.74 4.42 -16.63
CA VAL A 7 -3.28 3.82 -17.86
C VAL A 7 -3.53 2.30 -17.71
N GLY A 8 -2.61 1.59 -17.04
CA GLY A 8 -2.76 0.14 -16.79
C GLY A 8 -3.88 -0.18 -15.81
N THR A 9 -4.13 0.71 -14.85
CA THR A 9 -5.23 0.56 -13.89
C THR A 9 -6.59 0.88 -14.51
N LEU A 10 -6.67 1.88 -15.38
CA LEU A 10 -7.94 2.33 -15.98
C LEU A 10 -8.57 1.32 -16.94
N ASN A 11 -7.75 0.55 -17.67
CA ASN A 11 -8.21 -0.47 -18.62
C ASN A 11 -8.55 -1.81 -17.98
N MET A 12 -8.32 -1.96 -16.68
CA MET A 12 -8.58 -3.20 -15.96
C MET A 12 -10.09 -3.42 -15.87
N LYS A 13 -10.54 -4.65 -16.18
CA LYS A 13 -11.94 -5.04 -16.01
C LYS A 13 -12.20 -5.34 -14.55
N ILE A 14 -13.30 -4.83 -14.04
CA ILE A 14 -13.79 -5.06 -12.68
C ILE A 14 -15.24 -5.48 -12.73
N ASN A 15 -15.64 -6.38 -11.83
CA ASN A 15 -17.03 -6.71 -11.61
C ASN A 15 -17.52 -5.94 -10.38
N LEU A 16 -18.53 -5.11 -10.57
CA LEU A 16 -19.12 -4.32 -9.49
C LEU A 16 -20.38 -5.02 -8.97
N ASP A 17 -20.47 -5.13 -7.65
CA ASP A 17 -21.65 -5.61 -6.94
C ASP A 17 -22.14 -4.48 -6.01
N HIS A 18 -22.86 -3.51 -6.60
CA HIS A 18 -23.45 -2.40 -5.89
C HIS A 18 -24.85 -2.08 -6.45
N PRO A 19 -25.83 -1.68 -5.60
CA PRO A 19 -27.21 -1.44 -6.05
C PRO A 19 -27.38 -0.42 -7.18
N LYS A 20 -26.42 0.51 -7.34
CA LYS A 20 -26.43 1.54 -8.39
C LYS A 20 -25.44 1.29 -9.53
N LEU A 21 -24.52 0.36 -9.36
CA LEU A 21 -23.41 0.08 -10.27
C LEU A 21 -23.19 -1.43 -10.25
N SER A 22 -23.66 -2.12 -11.29
CA SER A 22 -23.58 -3.59 -11.35
C SER A 22 -23.07 -4.09 -12.69
N GLY A 23 -22.34 -5.20 -12.65
CA GLY A 23 -21.82 -5.89 -13.84
C GLY A 23 -20.34 -5.63 -14.14
N GLU A 24 -19.88 -6.23 -15.24
CA GLU A 24 -18.49 -6.07 -15.72
C GLU A 24 -18.32 -4.72 -16.42
N THR A 25 -17.37 -3.93 -15.95
CA THR A 25 -17.01 -2.64 -16.55
C THR A 25 -15.52 -2.40 -16.43
N THR A 26 -15.00 -1.34 -17.06
CA THR A 26 -13.61 -0.91 -16.86
C THR A 26 -13.53 0.01 -15.64
N VAL A 27 -12.37 0.04 -15.00
CA VAL A 27 -12.09 0.99 -13.91
C VAL A 27 -12.36 2.44 -14.36
N GLN A 28 -12.02 2.80 -15.60
CA GLN A 28 -12.30 4.13 -16.15
C GLN A 28 -13.79 4.47 -16.18
N ASN A 29 -14.62 3.55 -16.66
CA ASN A 29 -16.06 3.75 -16.75
C ASN A 29 -16.66 3.87 -15.34
N ALA A 30 -16.26 2.98 -14.43
CA ALA A 30 -16.69 3.03 -13.04
C ALA A 30 -16.36 4.37 -12.36
N VAL A 31 -15.15 4.90 -12.56
CA VAL A 31 -14.75 6.21 -12.01
C VAL A 31 -15.61 7.35 -12.59
N THR A 32 -15.89 7.30 -13.90
CA THR A 32 -16.70 8.31 -14.58
C THR A 32 -18.14 8.30 -14.09
N GLU A 33 -18.72 7.12 -13.90
CA GLU A 33 -20.07 6.96 -13.35
C GLU A 33 -20.15 7.44 -11.90
N VAL A 34 -19.15 7.10 -11.07
CA VAL A 34 -19.09 7.60 -9.68
C VAL A 34 -18.95 9.13 -9.65
N ALA A 35 -18.11 9.72 -10.50
CA ALA A 35 -17.98 11.17 -10.61
C ALA A 35 -19.32 11.83 -10.98
N ALA A 36 -20.05 11.24 -11.93
CA ALA A 36 -21.36 11.73 -12.34
C ALA A 36 -22.42 11.62 -11.23
N MET A 37 -22.42 10.53 -10.45
CA MET A 37 -23.35 10.32 -9.34
C MET A 37 -23.12 11.26 -8.16
N VAL A 38 -21.85 11.53 -7.83
CA VAL A 38 -21.47 12.39 -6.69
C VAL A 38 -21.50 13.88 -7.09
N GLY A 39 -21.30 14.19 -8.38
CA GLY A 39 -21.15 15.57 -8.86
C GLY A 39 -19.78 16.18 -8.52
N GLU A 40 -18.79 15.34 -8.21
CA GLU A 40 -17.43 15.74 -7.84
C GLU A 40 -16.40 15.23 -8.86
N ASN A 41 -15.25 15.90 -8.91
CA ASN A 41 -14.14 15.51 -9.76
C ASN A 41 -13.35 14.33 -9.14
N VAL A 42 -13.75 13.11 -9.45
CA VAL A 42 -13.10 11.88 -8.99
C VAL A 42 -12.02 11.43 -9.97
N LYS A 43 -10.80 11.17 -9.47
CA LYS A 43 -9.67 10.71 -10.28
C LYS A 43 -8.87 9.63 -9.55
N ILE A 44 -8.43 8.62 -10.29
CA ILE A 44 -7.42 7.68 -9.80
C ILE A 44 -6.04 8.27 -10.04
N ARG A 45 -5.33 8.57 -8.95
CA ARG A 45 -3.98 9.16 -9.02
C ARG A 45 -2.89 8.11 -9.31
N ARG A 46 -2.98 6.94 -8.68
CA ARG A 46 -1.96 5.88 -8.74
C ARG A 46 -2.55 4.54 -8.34
N GLY A 47 -2.02 3.46 -8.92
CA GLY A 47 -2.34 2.08 -8.56
C GLY A 47 -1.08 1.26 -8.35
N TYR A 48 -1.14 0.32 -7.41
CA TYR A 48 -0.06 -0.62 -7.15
C TYR A 48 -0.64 -2.02 -7.01
N ALA A 49 0.03 -3.00 -7.61
CA ALA A 49 -0.28 -4.40 -7.43
C ALA A 49 0.84 -5.07 -6.63
N LEU A 50 0.48 -5.80 -5.58
CA LEU A 50 1.39 -6.69 -4.88
C LEU A 50 0.97 -8.13 -5.15
N SER A 51 1.92 -8.93 -5.61
CA SER A 51 1.82 -10.38 -5.68
C SER A 51 2.79 -10.97 -4.67
N THR A 52 2.53 -12.20 -4.27
CA THR A 52 3.37 -12.97 -3.34
C THR A 52 3.51 -14.39 -3.88
N SER A 53 4.59 -15.10 -3.51
CA SER A 53 4.78 -16.50 -3.87
C SER A 53 3.75 -17.42 -3.18
N SER A 54 3.76 -18.71 -3.50
CA SER A 54 2.82 -19.71 -2.94
C SER A 54 2.87 -19.83 -1.41
N HIS A 55 3.97 -19.43 -0.78
CA HIS A 55 4.18 -19.49 0.67
C HIS A 55 4.16 -18.11 1.33
N GLY A 56 3.70 -17.11 0.59
CA GLY A 56 3.64 -15.73 1.04
C GLY A 56 2.24 -15.27 1.43
N VAL A 57 2.19 -14.28 2.31
CA VAL A 57 0.97 -13.61 2.75
C VAL A 57 1.10 -12.12 2.49
N VAL A 58 0.11 -11.55 1.81
CA VAL A 58 -0.05 -10.10 1.67
C VAL A 58 -0.74 -9.57 2.92
N LEU A 59 -0.24 -8.48 3.50
CA LEU A 59 -0.79 -7.85 4.69
C LEU A 59 -0.95 -6.36 4.47
N SER A 60 -2.00 -5.79 5.06
CA SER A 60 -2.33 -4.37 4.95
C SER A 60 -2.74 -3.75 6.28
N TYR A 61 -2.38 -2.49 6.47
CA TYR A 61 -2.84 -1.67 7.59
C TYR A 61 -3.38 -0.35 7.06
N LEU A 62 -4.58 0.04 7.49
CA LEU A 62 -5.21 1.31 7.13
C LEU A 62 -5.25 2.21 8.36
N HIS A 63 -4.52 3.32 8.31
CA HIS A 63 -4.58 4.32 9.36
C HIS A 63 -5.79 5.23 9.15
N THR A 64 -6.55 5.44 10.24
CA THR A 64 -7.80 6.23 10.25
C THR A 64 -8.90 5.64 9.36
N CYS A 65 -9.14 4.31 9.45
CA CYS A 65 -10.30 3.70 8.80
C CYS A 65 -11.57 4.02 9.62
N PRO A 66 -12.61 4.65 9.05
CA PRO A 66 -13.85 4.99 9.76
C PRO A 66 -14.78 3.78 10.02
N GLN A 67 -14.26 2.56 10.12
CA GLN A 67 -15.09 1.37 10.33
C GLN A 67 -15.28 1.04 11.82
N PRO A 68 -16.49 0.63 12.24
CA PRO A 68 -16.69 0.01 13.54
C PRO A 68 -16.10 -1.41 13.51
N GLY A 69 -14.89 -1.59 14.05
CA GLY A 69 -14.20 -2.88 14.07
C GLY A 69 -12.68 -2.77 14.17
N ASN A 70 -12.01 -3.91 14.30
CA ASN A 70 -10.55 -4.02 14.43
C ASN A 70 -9.84 -3.31 13.25
N PRO A 71 -8.95 -2.31 13.49
CA PRO A 71 -8.31 -1.51 12.44
C PRO A 71 -7.35 -2.28 11.52
N ILE A 72 -7.14 -3.58 11.80
CA ILE A 72 -6.26 -4.46 11.05
C ILE A 72 -7.11 -5.32 10.12
N GLN A 73 -7.08 -5.00 8.83
CA GLN A 73 -7.79 -5.78 7.81
C GLN A 73 -6.83 -6.67 7.03
N PHE A 74 -7.14 -7.97 7.06
CA PHE A 74 -6.45 -9.00 6.29
C PHE A 74 -7.16 -9.19 4.95
N VAL A 75 -6.50 -8.77 3.85
CA VAL A 75 -6.67 -9.12 2.43
C VAL A 75 -8.07 -9.07 1.78
N SER A 76 -9.18 -8.97 2.51
CA SER A 76 -10.48 -9.26 1.91
C SER A 76 -11.65 -8.42 2.43
N LEU A 77 -11.43 -7.15 2.77
CA LEU A 77 -12.54 -6.23 3.03
C LEU A 77 -12.33 -4.86 2.38
N PRO A 78 -13.38 -4.26 1.80
CA PRO A 78 -13.31 -2.89 1.31
C PRO A 78 -13.11 -1.93 2.50
N GLY A 79 -12.00 -1.22 2.49
CA GLY A 79 -11.65 -0.23 3.51
C GLY A 79 -11.12 1.04 2.85
N VAL A 80 -11.61 2.20 3.30
CA VAL A 80 -11.09 3.51 2.90
C VAL A 80 -10.29 4.06 4.07
N GLY A 81 -9.08 4.53 3.80
CA GLY A 81 -8.18 5.12 4.79
C GLY A 81 -7.35 6.23 4.16
N ARG A 82 -6.87 7.17 4.98
CA ARG A 82 -6.01 8.27 4.50
C ARG A 82 -4.59 7.78 4.18
N ILE A 83 -4.08 6.85 4.98
CA ILE A 83 -2.74 6.29 4.83
C ILE A 83 -2.85 4.77 4.96
N ALA A 84 -2.16 4.06 4.07
CA ALA A 84 -2.12 2.61 4.04
C ALA A 84 -0.67 2.12 4.05
N GLY A 85 -0.40 1.06 4.80
CA GLY A 85 0.82 0.26 4.71
C GLY A 85 0.48 -1.08 4.09
N LEU A 86 1.25 -1.51 3.10
CA LEU A 86 1.14 -2.82 2.45
C LEU A 86 2.49 -3.52 2.55
N LEU A 87 2.47 -4.82 2.83
CA LEU A 87 3.66 -5.64 2.84
C LEU A 87 3.36 -7.08 2.44
N THR A 88 4.39 -7.79 2.00
CA THR A 88 4.36 -9.23 1.72
C THR A 88 5.34 -9.91 2.66
N LEU A 89 4.89 -10.95 3.36
CA LEU A 89 5.77 -11.82 4.16
C LEU A 89 5.81 -13.19 3.54
N GLU A 90 6.99 -13.78 3.51
CA GLU A 90 7.19 -15.16 3.04
C GLU A 90 7.95 -15.92 4.11
N ILE A 91 7.60 -17.19 4.30
CA ILE A 91 8.25 -18.07 5.29
C ILE A 91 9.10 -19.07 4.52
N GLU A 92 10.40 -19.09 4.82
CA GLU A 92 11.33 -20.02 4.18
C GLU A 92 11.12 -21.46 4.68
N ASP A 93 10.91 -21.64 5.99
CA ASP A 93 10.90 -22.97 6.62
C ASP A 93 9.51 -23.64 6.73
N GLY A 94 8.44 -23.00 6.24
CA GLY A 94 7.06 -23.54 6.21
C GLY A 94 6.41 -23.89 7.57
N ASN A 95 7.15 -23.79 8.68
CA ASN A 95 6.73 -24.26 10.01
C ASN A 95 6.00 -23.22 10.86
N ALA A 96 5.92 -21.96 10.41
CA ALA A 96 5.27 -20.91 11.17
C ALA A 96 3.75 -20.88 10.89
N SER A 97 2.97 -20.81 11.96
CA SER A 97 1.52 -20.65 11.87
C SER A 97 1.17 -19.34 11.18
N LEU A 98 0.18 -19.40 10.28
CA LEU A 98 -0.36 -18.25 9.57
C LEU A 98 -0.81 -17.15 10.57
N ASP A 99 -1.31 -17.52 11.75
CA ASP A 99 -1.72 -16.57 12.79
C ASP A 99 -0.54 -15.82 13.42
N ALA A 100 0.62 -16.46 13.57
CA ALA A 100 1.82 -15.79 14.06
C ALA A 100 2.31 -14.74 13.05
N LEU A 101 2.28 -15.08 11.76
CA LEU A 101 2.60 -14.14 10.68
C LEU A 101 1.66 -12.94 10.66
N ARG A 102 0.37 -13.17 10.93
CA ARG A 102 -0.61 -12.09 11.01
C ARG A 102 -0.27 -11.10 12.11
N GLY A 103 0.06 -11.58 13.31
CA GLY A 103 0.43 -10.72 14.44
C GLY A 103 1.66 -9.86 14.15
N VAL A 104 2.72 -10.49 13.64
CA VAL A 104 3.98 -9.79 13.29
C VAL A 104 3.76 -8.82 12.14
N GLY A 105 3.13 -9.26 11.06
CA GLY A 105 2.97 -8.44 9.87
C GLY A 105 1.98 -7.29 10.06
N SER A 106 1.01 -7.39 10.97
CA SER A 106 0.19 -6.23 11.34
C SER A 106 1.04 -5.13 12.00
N SER A 107 1.87 -5.51 12.97
CA SER A 107 2.78 -4.58 13.65
C SER A 107 3.78 -3.95 12.67
N LEU A 108 4.28 -4.73 11.72
CA LEU A 108 5.16 -4.24 10.66
C LEU A 108 4.43 -3.28 9.70
N ALA A 109 3.20 -3.56 9.30
CA ALA A 109 2.43 -2.69 8.41
C ALA A 109 2.13 -1.33 9.07
N MET A 110 1.84 -1.34 10.37
CA MET A 110 1.73 -0.12 11.17
C MET A 110 3.07 0.63 11.24
N HIS A 111 4.17 -0.09 11.47
CA HIS A 111 5.50 0.50 11.50
C HIS A 111 5.84 1.17 10.17
N ILE A 112 5.58 0.52 9.03
CA ILE A 112 5.80 1.11 7.69
C ILE A 112 5.05 2.42 7.52
N VAL A 113 3.80 2.50 7.98
CA VAL A 113 3.01 3.75 7.91
C VAL A 113 3.64 4.86 8.74
N ALA A 114 4.14 4.53 9.94
CA ALA A 114 4.72 5.49 10.85
C ALA A 114 6.13 5.95 10.43
N SER A 115 7.02 5.01 10.09
CA SER A 115 8.43 5.28 9.79
C SER A 115 8.71 5.59 8.32
N LYS A 116 7.80 5.22 7.40
CA LYS A 116 7.92 5.43 5.95
C LYS A 116 9.31 5.04 5.43
N PRO A 117 9.75 3.79 5.64
CA PRO A 117 11.09 3.36 5.28
C PRO A 117 11.28 3.48 3.76
N LEU A 118 12.41 4.03 3.35
CA LEU A 118 12.76 4.16 1.93
C LEU A 118 13.34 2.86 1.35
N PHE A 119 13.94 2.03 2.20
CA PHE A 119 14.64 0.81 1.81
C PHE A 119 14.27 -0.34 2.75
N LEU A 120 14.26 -1.56 2.21
CA LEU A 120 13.96 -2.78 2.98
C LEU A 120 15.16 -3.26 3.80
N SER A 121 16.37 -3.07 3.29
CA SER A 121 17.61 -3.47 3.96
C SER A 121 18.73 -2.46 3.68
N LYS A 122 19.80 -2.51 4.48
CA LYS A 122 20.94 -1.59 4.38
C LYS A 122 21.69 -1.74 3.04
N GLU A 123 21.69 -2.94 2.48
CA GLU A 123 22.37 -3.27 1.22
C GLU A 123 21.67 -2.66 0.00
N LEU A 124 20.37 -2.34 0.14
CA LEU A 124 19.57 -1.72 -0.91
C LEU A 124 19.70 -0.18 -0.92
N VAL A 125 20.47 0.39 0.00
CA VAL A 125 20.68 1.84 0.06
C VAL A 125 21.75 2.24 -0.96
N PRO A 126 21.42 3.08 -1.96
CA PRO A 126 22.40 3.56 -2.94
C PRO A 126 23.51 4.37 -2.27
N SER A 127 24.73 4.26 -2.80
CA SER A 127 25.88 5.06 -2.32
C SER A 127 25.60 6.56 -2.39
N GLU A 128 24.92 7.00 -3.45
CA GLU A 128 24.51 8.40 -3.66
C GLU A 128 23.62 8.92 -2.53
N ALA A 129 22.69 8.10 -2.02
CA ALA A 129 21.82 8.47 -0.90
C ALA A 129 22.64 8.64 0.40
N LEU A 130 23.62 7.76 0.62
CA LEU A 130 24.52 7.84 1.77
C LEU A 130 25.43 9.08 1.71
N GLU A 131 25.94 9.41 0.53
CA GLU A 131 26.78 10.59 0.31
C GLU A 131 25.98 11.88 0.51
N SER A 132 24.77 11.96 -0.05
CA SER A 132 23.87 13.09 0.17
C SER A 132 23.57 13.32 1.65
N GLU A 133 23.26 12.25 2.40
CA GLU A 133 23.03 12.36 3.85
C GLU A 133 24.28 12.81 4.60
N ARG A 134 25.46 12.30 4.24
CA ARG A 134 26.73 12.75 4.84
C ARG A 134 26.98 14.24 4.61
N ASP A 135 26.69 14.74 3.43
CA ASP A 135 26.91 16.15 3.09
C ASP A 135 25.91 17.07 3.81
N ILE A 136 24.65 16.63 3.96
CA ILE A 136 23.67 17.31 4.82
C ILE A 136 24.18 17.39 6.27
N LEU A 137 24.68 16.29 6.82
CA LEU A 137 25.20 16.25 8.19
C LEU A 137 26.43 17.15 8.38
N LYS A 138 27.37 17.15 7.42
CA LYS A 138 28.53 18.08 7.44
C LYS A 138 28.09 19.53 7.40
N ALA A 139 27.12 19.87 6.55
CA ALA A 139 26.59 21.23 6.44
C ALA A 139 25.91 21.66 7.74
N GLN A 140 25.19 20.76 8.41
CA GLN A 140 24.58 21.03 9.71
C GLN A 140 25.65 21.32 10.78
N VAL A 141 26.72 20.52 10.87
CA VAL A 141 27.81 20.74 11.84
C VAL A 141 28.59 22.03 11.53
N GLY A 142 28.82 22.34 10.26
CA GLY A 142 29.55 23.54 9.83
C GLY A 142 28.79 24.86 10.04
N ASN A 143 27.46 24.83 10.13
CA ASN A 143 26.63 26.02 10.37
C ASN A 143 26.50 26.41 11.87
N TYR A 144 27.12 25.64 12.78
CA TYR A 144 27.16 25.92 14.23
C TYR A 144 28.55 26.36 14.72
N SER A 145 29.48 26.72 13.83
CA SER A 145 30.80 27.32 14.15
C SER A 145 30.89 28.75 13.61
#